data_AF-X8CD43-F1
#
_entry.id   AF-X8CD43-F1
#
_cell.length_a   1.000
_cell.length_b   1.000
_cell.length_c   1.000
_cell.angle_alpha   90.00
_cell.angle_beta   90.00
_cell.angle_gamma   90.00
#
_symmetry.space_group_name_H-M   'P 1'
#
loop_
_entity.id
_entity.type
_entity.pdbx_description
1 polymer ?
#
loop_
_entity_poly.entity_id
_entity_poly.type
_entity_poly.pdbx_seq_one_letter_code
_entity_poly.pdbx_strand_id
1 'polypeptide(L)' 'MRVLRPGGRLAIADLWETRQHAERLRELGWRNVRRRNLGWRMWYGGPWFSTRLVTATKPG' A
#
# COMPACT_ATOMS: atom_id res chain seq x y z
N MET A 1 2.45 13.26 -3.59
CA MET A 1 1.86 13.38 -2.23
C MET A 1 2.56 14.50 -1.46
N ARG A 2 1.85 15.56 -1.09
CA ARG A 2 2.45 16.82 -0.57
C ARG A 2 2.68 16.85 0.95
N VAL A 3 2.11 15.90 1.69
CA VAL A 3 2.09 15.91 3.18
C VAL A 3 3.20 15.12 3.86
N LEU A 4 3.87 14.21 3.16
CA LEU A 4 4.98 13.45 3.73
C LEU A 4 6.30 14.21 3.56
N ARG A 5 7.08 14.29 4.63
CA ARG A 5 8.48 14.73 4.59
C ARG A 5 9.29 13.75 3.71
N PRO A 6 10.36 14.19 3.04
CA PRO A 6 11.29 13.28 2.37
C PRO A 6 11.71 12.12 3.29
N GLY A 7 11.75 10.88 2.78
CA GLY A 7 11.98 9.67 3.59
C GLY A 7 10.79 9.21 4.45
N GLY A 8 9.67 9.93 4.44
CA GLY A 8 8.44 9.54 5.12
C GLY A 8 7.85 8.25 4.56
N ARG A 9 7.23 7.45 5.44
CA ARG A 9 6.60 6.17 5.07
C ARG A 9 5.10 6.37 4.83
N LEU A 10 4.60 5.75 3.77
CA LEU A 10 3.19 5.64 3.43
C LEU A 10 2.75 4.19 3.62
N ALA A 11 1.59 3.99 4.23
CA ALA A 11 0.93 2.71 4.38
C ALA A 11 -0.53 2.87 3.94
N ILE A 12 -0.95 2.10 2.92
CA ILE A 12 -2.32 2.09 2.39
C ILE A 12 -2.86 0.67 2.56
N ALA A 13 -3.87 0.51 3.41
CA ALA A 13 -4.63 -0.73 3.54
C ALA A 13 -5.89 -0.62 2.67
N ASP A 14 -6.07 -1.55 1.74
CA ASP A 14 -7.19 -1.53 0.81
C ASP A 14 -7.58 -2.98 0.41
N LEU A 15 -8.85 -3.15 0.05
CA LEU A 15 -9.51 -4.44 -0.20
C LEU A 15 -9.37 -4.88 -1.67
N TRP A 16 -9.27 -3.95 -2.62
CA TRP A 16 -9.36 -4.27 -4.06
C TRP A 16 -8.21 -3.71 -4.91
N GLU A 17 -7.92 -2.41 -4.81
CA GLU A 17 -7.13 -1.63 -5.78
C GLU A 17 -5.62 -1.55 -5.44
N THR A 18 -5.17 -2.34 -4.47
CA THR A 18 -3.77 -2.33 -4.00
C THR A 18 -2.70 -2.60 -5.07
N ARG A 19 -3.04 -3.22 -6.22
CA ARG A 19 -2.08 -3.38 -7.33
C ARG A 19 -1.82 -2.05 -8.04
N GLN A 20 -2.88 -1.31 -8.39
CA GLN A 20 -2.78 -0.03 -9.09
C GLN A 20 -2.10 1.02 -8.21
N HIS A 21 -2.37 1.02 -6.91
CA HIS A 21 -1.66 1.88 -5.95
C HIS A 21 -0.16 1.60 -5.90
N ALA A 22 0.26 0.33 -5.90
CA ALA A 22 1.67 -0.03 -5.89
C ALA A 22 2.38 0.35 -7.20
N GLU A 23 1.72 0.18 -8.36
CA GLU A 23 2.26 0.59 -9.67
C GLU A 23 2.43 2.10 -9.76
N ARG A 24 1.40 2.87 -9.41
CA ARG A 24 1.47 4.33 -9.38
C ARG A 24 2.54 4.85 -8.42
N LEU A 25 2.73 4.21 -7.27
CA LEU A 25 3.81 4.60 -6.34
C LEU A 25 5.21 4.36 -6.95
N ARG A 26 5.39 3.28 -7.72
CA ARG A 26 6.66 3.02 -8.42
C ARG A 26 6.91 4.03 -9.52
N GLU A 27 5.90 4.36 -10.32
CA GLU A 27 5.99 5.39 -11.38
C GLU A 27 6.35 6.76 -10.81
N LEU A 28 5.81 7.10 -9.63
CA LEU A 28 6.13 8.35 -8.92
C LEU A 28 7.53 8.34 -8.26
N GLY A 29 8.34 7.31 -8.49
CA GLY A 29 9.71 7.19 -7.96
C GLY A 29 9.79 6.82 -6.47
N TRP A 30 8.69 6.32 -5.89
CA TRP A 30 8.72 5.90 -4.48
C TRP A 30 9.52 4.62 -4.30
N ARG A 31 10.27 4.57 -3.21
CA ARG A 31 11.18 3.46 -2.90
C ARG A 31 10.53 2.47 -1.95
N ASN A 32 11.05 1.24 -1.92
CA ASN A 32 10.60 0.18 -1.02
C ASN A 32 9.09 -0.14 -1.13
N VAL A 33 8.53 -0.06 -2.34
CA VAL A 33 7.10 -0.38 -2.57
C VAL A 33 6.87 -1.88 -2.36
N ARG A 34 6.22 -2.24 -1.26
CA ARG A 34 5.87 -3.62 -0.90
C ARG A 34 4.35 -3.77 -0.85
N ARG A 35 3.85 -4.88 -1.38
CA ARG A 35 2.45 -5.30 -1.27
C ARG A 35 2.40 -6.61 -0.51
N ARG A 36 1.60 -6.69 0.56
CA ARG A 36 1.39 -7.94 1.30
C ARG A 36 -0.07 -8.14 1.66
N ASN A 37 -0.51 -9.39 1.72
CA ASN A 37 -1.82 -9.75 2.27
C ASN A 37 -1.74 -9.65 3.80
N LEU A 38 -2.76 -9.07 4.45
CA LEU A 38 -2.81 -8.94 5.91
C LEU A 38 -3.37 -10.19 6.61
N GLY A 39 -3.75 -11.21 5.86
CA GLY A 39 -4.22 -12.48 6.37
C GLY A 39 -5.68 -12.46 6.81
N TRP A 40 -6.18 -13.63 7.19
CA TRP A 40 -7.60 -13.89 7.44
C TRP A 40 -8.24 -13.03 8.55
N ARG A 41 -7.44 -12.56 9.51
CA ARG A 41 -7.90 -11.68 10.60
C ARG A 41 -8.29 -10.28 10.13
N MET A 42 -7.86 -9.91 8.92
CA MET A 42 -8.17 -8.63 8.28
C MET A 42 -9.04 -8.85 7.05
N TRP A 43 -9.81 -9.95 7.02
CA TRP A 43 -10.81 -10.18 5.99
C TRP A 43 -12.14 -9.56 6.43
N TYR A 44 -12.80 -8.85 5.52
CA TYR A 44 -14.12 -8.27 5.77
C TYR A 44 -15.18 -9.14 5.09
N GLY A 45 -16.35 -9.29 5.72
CA GLY A 45 -17.46 -10.08 5.16
C GLY A 45 -17.21 -11.59 5.07
N GLY A 46 -16.30 -12.14 5.90
CA GLY A 46 -15.83 -13.52 5.77
C GLY A 46 -14.63 -13.63 4.82
N PRO A 47 -14.31 -14.81 4.26
CA PRO A 47 -13.09 -15.01 3.48
C PRO A 47 -13.04 -14.34 2.10
N TRP A 48 -13.98 -13.45 1.82
CA TRP A 48 -14.29 -12.99 0.47
C TRP A 48 -13.55 -11.69 0.12
N PHE A 49 -13.25 -10.84 1.11
CA PHE A 49 -12.58 -9.55 0.88
C PHE A 49 -11.25 -9.48 1.64
N SER A 50 -10.16 -9.86 0.96
CA SER A 50 -8.83 -9.85 1.56
C SER A 50 -8.25 -8.44 1.62
N THR A 51 -8.01 -7.90 2.82
CA THR A 51 -7.26 -6.64 2.96
C THR A 51 -5.79 -6.85 2.60
N ARG A 52 -5.30 -6.01 1.70
CA ARG A 52 -3.90 -5.95 1.31
C ARG A 52 -3.31 -4.62 1.76
N LEU A 53 -2.05 -4.66 2.16
CA LEU A 53 -1.29 -3.50 2.58
C LEU A 53 -0.23 -3.18 1.54
N VAL A 54 -0.21 -1.92 1.11
CA VAL A 54 0.85 -1.33 0.31
C VAL A 54 1.66 -0.39 1.20
N THR A 55 2.96 -0.60 1.29
CA THR A 55 3.87 0.34 1.96
C THR A 55 4.86 0.91 0.96
N ALA A 56 5.18 2.19 1.07
CA ALA A 56 6.18 2.85 0.24
C ALA A 56 6.89 3.96 1.02
N THR A 57 8.09 4.32 0.57
CA THR A 57 8.92 5.39 1.15
C THR A 57 9.03 6.52 0.14
N LYS A 58 8.74 7.75 0.59
CA LYS A 58 8.85 8.95 -0.25
C LYS A 58 10.32 9.16 -0.63
N PRO A 59 10.65 9.37 -1.91
CA PRO A 59 12.00 9.70 -2.31
C PRO A 59 12.45 11.03 -1.70
N GLY A 60 13.77 11.16 -1.53
CA GLY A 60 14.45 12.36 -1.05
C GLY A 60 14.19 13.55 -1.96
#